data_AF-A0A498JXL7-F1
#
_entry.id   AF-A0A498JXL7-F1
#
_cell.length_a   1.000
_cell.length_b   1.000
_cell.length_c   1.000
_cell.angle_alpha   90.00
_cell.angle_beta   90.00
_cell.angle_gamma   90.00
#
_symmetry.space_group_name_H-M   'P 1'
#
loop_
_entity.id
_entity.type
_entity.pdbx_description
1 polymer ?
#
loop_
_entity_poly.entity_id
_entity_poly.type
_entity_poly.pdbx_seq_one_letter_code
_entity_poly.pdbx_strand_id
1 'polypeptide(L)'
;MANHGYCGVLLSLTLLSLAIHGSFCFPEINGDNKGSPRTTTDKGKRWAVLVAGSSGYDNYRHQADICHAYQILKKGGLKDENIIVFMYDDIACVQLGKSSKGVIINKPNGHDVYKGVPKDYTGDHVNARNLYAVILGDKSALMGCPAIMFMRKISYVYYRRSMLLKVFYIEACEAGSMFEGLLSSNLNIYATTASNSEESSYGTYCPGDPSVPDEFDTCLGDLYSISWMEACDISDLHKETLENQYERIFLIVAILPPAISLHPRSQGLLTNLQRAPTGSQEKQGAQKQLLREIAHRKNVDYSITKLGEALFGHEKSSNVLMNVRPQGQPVVDNWDCFKNFVSSSPLNIYEKYCGHLSAYGMKYTRAIANICNAGITAEKMVAASDQTCANKPNV
;
A
#
# COMPACT_ATOMS: atom_id res chain seq x y z
N MET A 1 -3.22 -24.62 70.00
CA MET A 1 -4.01 -24.05 71.13
C MET A 1 -4.54 -22.72 70.68
N ALA A 2 -5.82 -22.50 70.93
CA ALA A 2 -6.61 -21.39 70.39
C ALA A 2 -6.16 -20.01 70.89
N ASN A 3 -6.39 -18.98 70.07
CA ASN A 3 -7.13 -17.83 70.55
C ASN A 3 -7.88 -17.13 69.40
N HIS A 4 -9.18 -17.00 69.58
CA HIS A 4 -10.10 -16.17 68.80
C HIS A 4 -10.00 -14.70 69.25
N GLY A 5 -10.25 -13.77 68.33
CA GLY A 5 -10.54 -12.37 68.66
C GLY A 5 -10.86 -11.56 67.40
N TYR A 6 -12.15 -11.31 67.16
CA TYR A 6 -12.69 -10.50 66.07
C TYR A 6 -12.67 -8.99 66.38
N CYS A 7 -12.76 -8.21 65.30
CA CYS A 7 -13.57 -7.00 65.12
C CYS A 7 -12.83 -5.64 65.07
N GLY A 8 -13.02 -4.94 63.95
CA GLY A 8 -12.75 -3.50 63.83
C GLY A 8 -12.14 -3.03 62.50
N VAL A 9 -12.77 -3.30 61.35
CA VAL A 9 -12.47 -2.51 60.13
C VAL A 9 -13.48 -1.36 60.07
N LEU A 10 -12.99 -0.17 60.38
CA LEU A 10 -13.68 1.10 60.16
C LEU A 10 -14.06 1.22 58.68
N LEU A 11 -15.34 1.46 58.41
CA LEU A 11 -15.77 2.10 57.17
C LEU A 11 -15.12 3.48 57.10
N SER A 12 -14.25 3.71 56.12
CA SER A 12 -14.13 5.04 55.50
C SER A 12 -14.56 4.94 54.05
N LEU A 13 -15.80 5.34 53.81
CA LEU A 13 -16.29 5.77 52.51
C LEU A 13 -15.50 7.02 52.11
N THR A 14 -14.58 6.88 51.16
CA THR A 14 -14.32 7.94 50.18
C THR A 14 -14.21 7.31 48.80
N LEU A 15 -15.20 7.66 47.97
CA LEU A 15 -15.19 7.46 46.54
C LEU A 15 -13.95 8.11 45.93
N LEU A 16 -13.17 7.32 45.20
CA LEU A 16 -12.65 7.70 43.91
C LEU A 16 -12.33 6.40 43.15
N SER A 17 -13.38 5.83 42.57
CA SER A 17 -13.21 5.00 41.39
C SER A 17 -12.55 5.87 40.31
N LEU A 18 -11.24 5.76 40.14
CA LEU A 18 -10.63 6.02 38.85
C LEU A 18 -11.06 4.88 37.93
N ALA A 19 -12.33 4.97 37.50
CA ALA A 19 -12.80 4.28 36.33
C ALA A 19 -11.94 4.76 35.18
N ILE A 20 -11.14 3.82 34.68
CA ILE A 20 -10.31 3.94 33.50
C ILE A 20 -11.25 4.31 32.34
N HIS A 21 -11.40 5.59 32.05
CA HIS A 21 -12.07 6.05 30.84
C HIS A 21 -11.07 5.97 29.69
N GLY A 22 -10.87 4.76 29.18
CA GLY A 22 -10.34 4.56 27.84
C GLY A 22 -11.37 5.06 26.84
N SER A 23 -11.31 6.34 26.48
CA SER A 23 -12.18 6.97 25.50
C SER A 23 -11.78 6.56 24.08
N PHE A 24 -12.78 6.24 23.25
CA PHE A 24 -12.65 5.66 21.92
C PHE A 24 -12.54 6.76 20.82
N CYS A 25 -11.54 6.70 19.93
CA CYS A 25 -11.26 7.67 18.85
C CYS A 25 -11.84 7.31 17.46
N PHE A 26 -13.10 7.61 17.18
CA PHE A 26 -13.88 7.70 15.91
C PHE A 26 -14.84 8.90 15.88
N PRO A 27 -15.05 9.73 14.84
CA PRO A 27 -16.14 10.71 14.87
C PRO A 27 -17.53 10.04 14.86
N GLU A 28 -18.46 10.53 15.67
CA GLU A 28 -19.90 10.19 15.62
C GLU A 28 -20.57 11.05 14.53
N ILE A 29 -21.34 10.40 13.64
CA ILE A 29 -22.20 11.10 12.65
C ILE A 29 -23.61 11.17 13.24
N ASN A 30 -24.10 12.38 13.51
CA ASN A 30 -25.49 12.61 13.90
C ASN A 30 -26.40 12.58 12.66
N GLY A 31 -27.13 11.48 12.49
CA GLY A 31 -28.30 11.43 11.62
C GLY A 31 -29.56 11.62 12.45
N ASP A 32 -30.28 12.73 12.23
CA ASP A 32 -31.59 12.96 12.83
C ASP A 32 -32.58 11.89 12.38
N ASN A 33 -33.03 11.04 13.31
CA ASN A 33 -34.29 10.33 13.19
C ASN A 33 -34.86 10.01 14.58
N LYS A 34 -36.00 10.64 14.90
CA LYS A 34 -36.72 10.47 16.16
C LYS A 34 -37.29 9.05 16.26
N GLY A 35 -36.82 8.29 17.26
CA GLY A 35 -37.41 7.01 17.66
C GLY A 35 -36.78 6.45 18.94
N SER A 36 -37.50 6.57 20.05
CA SER A 36 -37.43 5.89 21.37
C SER A 36 -36.07 5.38 21.93
N PRO A 37 -35.71 5.69 23.20
CA PRO A 37 -34.40 5.35 23.77
C PRO A 37 -34.29 3.86 24.10
N ARG A 38 -33.47 3.13 23.34
CA ARG A 38 -33.01 1.78 23.68
C ARG A 38 -31.68 1.90 24.44
N THR A 39 -31.73 1.70 25.74
CA THR A 39 -30.57 1.70 26.64
C THR A 39 -29.68 0.48 26.42
N THR A 40 -28.60 0.63 25.65
CA THR A 40 -27.26 0.03 25.85
C THR A 40 -26.31 0.59 24.77
N THR A 41 -25.36 1.43 25.16
CA THR A 41 -24.29 1.97 24.31
C THR A 41 -23.23 0.91 23.99
N ASP A 42 -23.51 -0.02 23.07
CA ASP A 42 -22.44 -0.81 22.43
C ASP A 42 -21.85 0.04 21.30
N LYS A 43 -20.90 0.92 21.62
CA LYS A 43 -20.10 1.62 20.58
C LYS A 43 -19.40 0.53 19.78
N GLY A 44 -19.74 0.42 18.49
CA GLY A 44 -19.23 -0.64 17.61
C GLY A 44 -17.69 -0.77 17.65
N LYS A 45 -17.18 -1.98 17.41
CA LYS A 45 -15.72 -2.22 17.36
C LYS A 45 -15.13 -1.63 16.07
N ARG A 46 -13.99 -0.99 16.21
CA ARG A 46 -13.19 -0.43 15.12
C ARG A 46 -12.10 -1.41 14.71
N TRP A 47 -11.83 -1.50 13.41
CA TRP A 47 -10.85 -2.42 12.83
C TRP A 47 -9.98 -1.70 11.81
N ALA A 48 -8.76 -2.16 11.63
CA ALA A 48 -7.85 -1.69 10.60
C ALA A 48 -7.15 -2.87 9.92
N VAL A 49 -6.96 -2.75 8.60
CA VAL A 49 -6.11 -3.63 7.80
C VAL A 49 -5.06 -2.73 7.15
N LEU A 50 -3.79 -2.94 7.48
CA LEU A 50 -2.67 -2.16 7.00
C LEU A 50 -1.83 -3.03 6.05
N VAL A 51 -1.49 -2.53 4.86
CA VAL A 51 -0.86 -3.33 3.80
C VAL A 51 0.26 -2.58 3.09
N ALA A 52 1.49 -3.09 3.20
CA ALA A 52 2.60 -2.69 2.36
C ALA A 52 2.69 -3.67 1.19
N GLY A 53 2.36 -3.22 -0.02
CA GLY A 53 2.24 -4.06 -1.21
C GLY A 53 3.56 -4.44 -1.91
N SER A 54 4.71 -4.16 -1.27
CA SER A 54 6.04 -4.34 -1.88
C SER A 54 7.07 -4.84 -0.89
N SER A 55 8.16 -5.39 -1.41
CA SER A 55 9.34 -5.84 -0.68
C SER A 55 10.63 -5.22 -1.23
N GLY A 56 11.75 -5.46 -0.56
CA GLY A 56 13.07 -4.97 -0.89
C GLY A 56 13.37 -3.58 -0.32
N TYR A 57 14.65 -3.33 -0.03
CA TYR A 57 15.10 -2.11 0.63
C TYR A 57 14.84 -0.82 -0.17
N ASP A 58 14.86 -0.88 -1.50
CA ASP A 58 14.45 0.24 -2.37
C ASP A 58 12.98 0.67 -2.15
N ASN A 59 12.17 -0.18 -1.51
CA ASN A 59 10.78 0.07 -1.14
C ASN A 59 10.57 0.24 0.37
N TYR A 60 11.62 0.66 1.08
CA TYR A 60 11.60 0.98 2.52
C TYR A 60 10.34 1.73 2.96
N ARG A 61 10.05 2.85 2.29
CA ARG A 61 8.92 3.76 2.56
C ARG A 61 7.56 3.07 2.72
N HIS A 62 7.22 2.08 1.90
CA HIS A 62 5.89 1.46 1.99
C HIS A 62 5.72 0.69 3.31
N GLN A 63 6.78 0.06 3.83
CA GLN A 63 6.72 -0.60 5.14
C GLN A 63 6.84 0.40 6.29
N ALA A 64 7.61 1.49 6.12
CA ALA A 64 7.67 2.59 7.07
C ALA A 64 6.30 3.28 7.25
N ASP A 65 5.57 3.50 6.15
CA ASP A 65 4.23 4.04 6.16
C ASP A 65 3.26 3.18 6.95
N ILE A 66 3.26 1.87 6.70
CA ILE A 66 2.41 0.93 7.46
C ILE A 66 2.78 0.87 8.93
N CYS A 67 4.08 0.95 9.26
CA CYS A 67 4.55 1.00 10.63
C CYS A 67 4.06 2.28 11.34
N HIS A 68 4.17 3.44 10.69
CA HIS A 68 3.71 4.72 11.25
C HIS A 68 2.18 4.77 11.40
N ALA A 69 1.44 4.29 10.40
CA ALA A 69 -0.02 4.13 10.49
C ALA A 69 -0.44 3.27 11.68
N TYR A 70 0.29 2.17 11.95
CA TYR A 70 0.07 1.36 13.15
C TYR A 70 0.26 2.16 14.44
N GLN A 71 1.34 2.96 14.55
CA GLN A 71 1.59 3.77 15.74
C GLN A 71 0.46 4.78 15.99
N ILE A 72 -0.06 5.42 14.95
CA ILE A 72 -1.20 6.35 15.03
C ILE A 72 -2.44 5.62 15.57
N LEU A 73 -2.79 4.46 15.01
CA LEU A 73 -3.95 3.68 15.43
C LEU A 73 -3.80 3.18 16.88
N LYS A 74 -2.60 2.74 17.24
CA LYS A 74 -2.28 2.29 18.60
C LYS A 74 -2.41 3.43 19.62
N LYS A 75 -1.87 4.60 19.30
CA LYS A 75 -2.00 5.83 20.10
C LYS A 75 -3.48 6.26 20.22
N GLY A 76 -4.28 6.07 19.17
CA GLY A 76 -5.74 6.28 19.15
C GLY A 76 -6.57 5.18 19.85
N GLY A 77 -5.92 4.26 20.56
CA GLY A 77 -6.55 3.26 21.40
C GLY A 77 -7.12 2.04 20.66
N LEU A 78 -6.80 1.82 19.38
CA LEU A 78 -7.08 0.55 18.73
C LEU A 78 -6.20 -0.55 19.33
N LYS A 79 -6.83 -1.70 19.61
CA LYS A 79 -6.12 -2.86 20.16
C LYS A 79 -5.49 -3.68 19.04
N ASP A 80 -4.38 -4.36 19.33
CA ASP A 80 -3.64 -5.16 18.33
C ASP A 80 -4.49 -6.32 17.78
N GLU A 81 -5.44 -6.82 18.57
CA GLU A 81 -6.43 -7.81 18.11
C GLU A 81 -7.37 -7.28 17.02
N ASN A 82 -7.43 -5.95 16.84
CA ASN A 82 -8.24 -5.26 15.84
C ASN A 82 -7.44 -4.59 14.71
N ILE A 83 -6.11 -4.72 14.73
CA ILE A 83 -5.23 -4.26 13.65
C ILE A 83 -4.61 -5.49 13.00
N ILE A 84 -4.77 -5.60 11.69
CA ILE A 84 -4.20 -6.69 10.87
C ILE A 84 -3.14 -6.08 9.98
N VAL A 85 -1.91 -6.57 10.06
CA VAL A 85 -0.77 -6.00 9.33
C VAL A 85 -0.21 -6.98 8.29
N PHE A 86 -0.15 -6.51 7.05
CA PHE A 86 0.55 -7.13 5.94
C PHE A 86 1.77 -6.28 5.60
N MET A 87 2.96 -6.80 5.83
CA MET A 87 4.20 -6.19 5.37
C MET A 87 5.27 -7.26 5.23
N TYR A 88 6.11 -7.16 4.21
CA TYR A 88 7.00 -8.25 3.85
C TYR A 88 8.04 -8.57 4.95
N ASP A 89 8.37 -7.57 5.79
CA ASP A 89 9.24 -7.68 6.97
C ASP A 89 10.72 -7.95 6.64
N ASP A 90 11.18 -7.39 5.52
CA ASP A 90 12.56 -7.50 5.02
C ASP A 90 13.35 -6.19 5.11
N ILE A 91 12.85 -5.17 5.82
CA ILE A 91 13.53 -3.88 5.97
C ILE A 91 14.40 -3.84 7.22
N ALA A 92 13.82 -4.10 8.39
CA ALA A 92 14.46 -3.92 9.69
C ALA A 92 15.71 -4.82 9.91
N CYS A 93 15.82 -5.92 9.15
CA CYS A 93 16.94 -6.87 9.17
C CYS A 93 18.04 -6.55 8.15
N VAL A 94 17.74 -5.78 7.10
CA VAL A 94 18.61 -5.53 5.94
C VAL A 94 19.54 -4.33 6.15
N GLN A 95 19.41 -3.54 7.23
CA GLN A 95 20.34 -2.46 7.56
C GLN A 95 21.77 -2.97 7.83
N LEU A 96 22.51 -3.08 6.73
CA LEU A 96 23.92 -3.41 6.62
C LEU A 96 24.74 -2.24 7.16
N GLY A 97 25.19 -2.36 8.42
CA GLY A 97 26.43 -1.75 8.88
C GLY A 97 26.44 -0.27 9.32
N LYS A 98 25.31 0.44 9.41
CA LYS A 98 25.31 1.89 9.73
C LYS A 98 24.33 2.39 10.82
N SER A 99 23.95 1.55 11.81
CA SER A 99 23.02 1.87 12.93
C SER A 99 21.57 2.02 12.45
N SER A 100 20.49 1.42 12.98
CA SER A 100 20.23 0.63 14.19
C SER A 100 19.41 -0.59 13.75
N LYS A 101 19.94 -1.82 13.89
CA LYS A 101 19.19 -3.04 13.54
C LYS A 101 17.84 -3.05 14.26
N GLY A 102 16.77 -3.37 13.56
CA GLY A 102 15.43 -3.44 14.16
C GLY A 102 14.70 -2.09 14.27
N VAL A 103 15.17 -1.03 13.60
CA VAL A 103 14.54 0.30 13.60
C VAL A 103 14.09 0.68 12.20
N ILE A 104 12.84 1.13 12.08
CA ILE A 104 12.32 1.78 10.88
C ILE A 104 11.86 3.19 11.27
N ILE A 105 12.23 4.21 10.52
CA ILE A 105 11.79 5.59 10.71
C ILE A 105 10.96 6.01 9.50
N ASN A 106 9.90 6.79 9.69
CA ASN A 106 9.09 7.30 8.57
C ASN A 106 9.32 8.79 8.29
N LYS A 107 10.36 9.38 8.87
CA LYS A 107 10.77 10.76 8.59
C LYS A 107 12.19 11.02 9.05
N PRO A 108 12.85 12.06 8.55
CA PRO A 108 14.21 12.37 8.96
C PRO A 108 14.26 12.70 10.45
N ASN A 109 15.22 12.10 11.16
CA ASN A 109 15.34 12.20 12.62
C ASN A 109 14.07 11.77 13.40
N GLY A 110 13.22 10.96 12.77
CA GLY A 110 12.02 10.40 13.37
C GLY A 110 12.32 9.33 14.42
N HIS A 111 11.31 9.00 15.22
CA HIS A 111 11.38 7.88 16.14
C HIS A 111 11.17 6.54 15.42
N ASP A 112 11.54 5.44 16.07
CA ASP A 112 11.27 4.09 15.56
C ASP A 112 9.76 3.82 15.50
N VAL A 113 9.25 3.59 14.29
CA VAL A 113 7.86 3.22 14.03
C VAL A 113 7.66 1.70 13.94
N TYR A 114 8.72 0.89 13.88
CA TYR A 114 8.62 -0.56 13.71
C TYR A 114 8.25 -1.31 14.99
N LYS A 115 8.70 -0.80 16.14
CA LYS A 115 8.50 -1.46 17.44
C LYS A 115 7.03 -1.71 17.73
N GLY A 116 6.73 -2.97 18.06
CA GLY A 116 5.40 -3.41 18.47
C GLY A 116 4.41 -3.63 17.32
N VAL A 117 4.78 -3.35 16.07
CA VAL A 117 3.92 -3.60 14.90
C VAL A 117 3.67 -5.11 14.76
N PRO A 118 2.40 -5.57 14.75
CA PRO A 118 2.05 -6.97 14.51
C PRO A 118 2.63 -7.49 13.18
N LYS A 119 2.96 -8.78 13.15
CA LYS A 119 3.50 -9.48 11.98
C LYS A 119 2.50 -10.54 11.51
N ASP A 120 1.28 -10.12 11.19
CA ASP A 120 0.20 -11.07 10.88
C ASP A 120 0.46 -11.80 9.56
N TYR A 121 0.91 -11.07 8.54
CA TYR A 121 1.30 -11.61 7.24
C TYR A 121 2.62 -10.98 6.78
N THR A 122 3.64 -11.81 6.62
CA THR A 122 4.99 -11.41 6.17
C THR A 122 5.49 -12.32 5.05
N GLY A 123 6.55 -11.90 4.35
CA GLY A 123 7.09 -12.62 3.19
C GLY A 123 6.02 -12.96 2.15
N ASP A 124 6.05 -14.19 1.65
CA ASP A 124 5.11 -14.71 0.63
C ASP A 124 3.65 -14.77 1.09
N HIS A 125 3.38 -14.58 2.39
CA HIS A 125 2.02 -14.49 2.91
C HIS A 125 1.39 -13.11 2.67
N VAL A 126 2.18 -12.11 2.27
CA VAL A 126 1.69 -10.83 1.73
C VAL A 126 1.27 -11.03 0.28
N ASN A 127 0.06 -11.53 0.09
CA ASN A 127 -0.50 -11.80 -1.22
C ASN A 127 -1.99 -11.45 -1.31
N ALA A 128 -2.47 -11.24 -2.54
CA ALA A 128 -3.85 -10.80 -2.80
C ALA A 128 -4.89 -11.77 -2.22
N ARG A 129 -4.63 -13.10 -2.28
CA ARG A 129 -5.57 -14.10 -1.76
C ARG A 129 -5.78 -13.96 -0.26
N ASN A 130 -4.70 -13.83 0.51
CA ASN A 130 -4.78 -13.62 1.96
C ASN A 130 -5.42 -12.27 2.30
N LEU A 131 -5.13 -11.21 1.53
CA LEU A 131 -5.77 -9.91 1.71
C LEU A 131 -7.29 -9.98 1.50
N TYR A 132 -7.75 -10.59 0.39
CA TYR A 132 -9.18 -10.77 0.12
C TYR A 132 -9.84 -11.62 1.20
N ALA A 133 -9.21 -12.72 1.59
CA ALA A 133 -9.69 -13.57 2.68
C ALA A 133 -9.84 -12.80 4.00
N VAL A 134 -8.89 -11.91 4.32
CA VAL A 134 -8.97 -11.02 5.50
C VAL A 134 -10.13 -10.03 5.39
N ILE A 135 -10.26 -9.33 4.26
CA ILE A 135 -11.31 -8.32 4.05
C ILE A 135 -12.70 -8.96 4.10
N LEU A 136 -12.85 -10.16 3.55
CA LEU A 136 -14.10 -10.93 3.54
C LEU A 136 -14.35 -11.70 4.85
N GLY A 137 -13.34 -11.80 5.71
CA GLY A 137 -13.38 -12.66 6.90
C GLY A 137 -13.47 -14.15 6.59
N ASP A 138 -13.02 -14.58 5.41
CA ASP A 138 -13.00 -15.98 4.99
C ASP A 138 -11.72 -16.69 5.45
N LYS A 139 -11.83 -17.38 6.58
CA LYS A 139 -10.73 -18.16 7.15
C LYS A 139 -10.31 -19.34 6.27
N SER A 140 -11.24 -19.91 5.52
CA SER A 140 -10.98 -21.12 4.72
C SER A 140 -10.14 -20.81 3.49
N ALA A 141 -10.16 -19.55 3.04
CA ALA A 141 -9.39 -19.08 1.89
C ALA A 141 -7.93 -18.73 2.22
N LEU A 142 -7.54 -18.63 3.50
CA LEU A 142 -6.18 -18.28 3.95
C LEU A 142 -5.16 -19.37 3.58
N MET A 143 -3.98 -18.94 3.14
CA MET A 143 -2.85 -19.82 2.82
C MET A 143 -1.63 -19.56 3.73
N GLY A 144 -1.01 -20.64 4.22
CA GLY A 144 0.22 -20.62 5.01
C GLY A 144 0.06 -20.95 6.51
N CYS A 145 1.16 -21.27 7.19
CA CYS A 145 1.19 -21.49 8.65
C CYS A 145 0.67 -20.34 9.53
N PRO A 146 0.73 -19.05 9.13
CA PRO A 146 0.11 -17.95 9.90
C PRO A 146 -1.40 -18.10 10.09
N ALA A 147 -2.08 -18.90 9.25
CA ALA A 147 -3.51 -19.16 9.35
C ALA A 147 -3.92 -19.69 10.74
N ILE A 148 -3.04 -20.43 11.45
CA ILE A 148 -3.34 -21.06 12.74
C ILE A 148 -3.30 -20.06 13.91
N MET A 149 -2.32 -19.14 13.97
CA MET A 149 -2.30 -18.08 15.00
C MET A 149 -3.38 -17.00 14.74
N PHE A 150 -3.73 -16.78 13.47
CA PHE A 150 -4.66 -15.75 13.04
C PHE A 150 -6.15 -16.11 13.20
N MET A 151 -6.48 -17.40 13.40
CA MET A 151 -7.88 -17.86 13.53
C MET A 151 -8.66 -17.14 14.65
N ARG A 152 -7.98 -16.57 15.65
CA ARG A 152 -8.59 -15.79 16.74
C ARG A 152 -9.02 -14.37 16.34
N LYS A 153 -8.29 -13.68 15.44
CA LYS A 153 -8.63 -12.30 14.99
C LYS A 153 -9.85 -12.29 14.04
N ILE A 154 -9.87 -13.16 13.01
CA ILE A 154 -10.97 -13.18 12.02
C ILE A 154 -12.33 -13.55 12.64
N SER A 155 -12.39 -14.42 13.66
CA SER A 155 -13.67 -14.82 14.30
C SER A 155 -14.52 -13.60 14.68
N TYR A 156 -13.88 -12.51 15.09
CA TYR A 156 -14.56 -11.30 15.55
C TYR A 156 -14.90 -10.30 14.43
N VAL A 157 -14.11 -10.26 13.34
CA VAL A 157 -14.44 -9.47 12.13
C VAL A 157 -15.69 -10.05 11.47
N TYR A 158 -15.71 -11.38 11.32
CA TYR A 158 -16.76 -12.14 10.62
C TYR A 158 -18.13 -12.09 11.32
N TYR A 159 -18.18 -12.06 12.66
CA TYR A 159 -19.45 -12.00 13.38
C TYR A 159 -20.25 -10.70 13.11
N ARG A 160 -19.60 -9.64 12.61
CA ARG A 160 -20.31 -8.40 12.19
C ARG A 160 -20.20 -8.21 10.68
N ARG A 161 -21.07 -8.91 9.95
CA ARG A 161 -21.51 -8.56 8.56
C ARG A 161 -22.02 -7.11 8.41
N SER A 162 -22.07 -6.34 9.51
CA SER A 162 -22.62 -4.99 9.64
C SER A 162 -21.52 -3.95 9.97
N MET A 163 -20.44 -3.86 9.17
CA MET A 163 -19.60 -2.66 9.24
C MET A 163 -20.42 -1.47 8.71
N LEU A 164 -20.65 -0.48 9.58
CA LEU A 164 -21.47 0.68 9.27
C LEU A 164 -20.84 1.55 8.16
N LEU A 165 -19.51 1.66 8.15
CA LEU A 165 -18.71 2.43 7.20
C LEU A 165 -17.35 1.76 7.01
N LYS A 166 -16.82 1.79 5.80
CA LYS A 166 -15.44 1.39 5.47
C LYS A 166 -14.69 2.58 4.89
N VAL A 167 -13.44 2.75 5.27
CA VAL A 167 -12.59 3.85 4.82
C VAL A 167 -11.33 3.26 4.22
N PHE A 168 -11.01 3.61 2.97
CA PHE A 168 -9.82 3.15 2.25
C PHE A 168 -8.91 4.33 1.95
N TYR A 169 -7.64 4.21 2.35
CA TYR A 169 -6.57 5.13 1.99
C TYR A 169 -5.61 4.35 1.09
N ILE A 170 -5.43 4.77 -0.16
CA ILE A 170 -4.60 4.06 -1.13
C ILE A 170 -3.46 4.97 -1.60
N GLU A 171 -2.24 4.62 -1.18
CA GLU A 171 -0.99 5.18 -1.68
C GLU A 171 -0.48 4.28 -2.82
N ALA A 172 -0.59 4.77 -4.06
CA ALA A 172 -0.04 4.15 -5.25
C ALA A 172 -0.09 5.13 -6.42
N CYS A 173 0.73 4.89 -7.43
CA CYS A 173 0.53 5.49 -8.75
C CYS A 173 -0.80 5.02 -9.35
N GLU A 174 -1.44 5.93 -10.10
CA GLU A 174 -2.73 5.73 -10.75
C GLU A 174 -3.83 5.16 -9.82
N ALA A 175 -3.75 5.44 -8.50
CA ALA A 175 -4.59 4.82 -7.48
C ALA A 175 -6.10 5.07 -7.69
N GLY A 176 -6.48 6.20 -8.29
CA GLY A 176 -7.87 6.50 -8.65
C GLY A 176 -8.50 5.45 -9.57
N SER A 177 -7.71 4.80 -10.43
CA SER A 177 -8.18 3.77 -11.37
C SER A 177 -8.73 2.51 -10.69
N MET A 178 -8.42 2.30 -9.40
CA MET A 178 -8.92 1.19 -8.60
C MET A 178 -10.40 1.34 -8.23
N PHE A 179 -10.94 2.56 -8.28
CA PHE A 179 -12.32 2.87 -7.86
C PHE A 179 -13.14 3.52 -8.97
N GLU A 180 -12.51 4.29 -9.86
CA GLU A 180 -13.19 5.01 -10.93
C GLU A 180 -14.00 4.07 -11.84
N GLY A 181 -15.30 4.32 -11.97
CA GLY A 181 -16.22 3.48 -12.73
C GLY A 181 -16.47 2.07 -12.16
N LEU A 182 -15.97 1.77 -10.96
CA LEU A 182 -16.05 0.45 -10.33
C LEU A 182 -16.76 0.49 -8.96
N LEU A 183 -16.44 1.46 -8.12
CA LEU A 183 -17.00 1.57 -6.77
C LEU A 183 -18.42 2.13 -6.83
N SER A 184 -19.40 1.35 -6.38
CA SER A 184 -20.79 1.81 -6.30
C SER A 184 -21.03 2.67 -5.05
N SER A 185 -21.77 3.77 -5.21
CA SER A 185 -22.08 4.73 -4.15
C SER A 185 -23.02 4.19 -3.06
N ASN A 186 -23.67 3.04 -3.29
CA ASN A 186 -24.56 2.40 -2.32
C ASN A 186 -23.84 1.48 -1.33
N LEU A 187 -22.53 1.34 -1.45
CA LEU A 187 -21.68 0.62 -0.51
C LEU A 187 -21.14 1.69 0.43
N ASN A 188 -21.44 1.63 1.74
CA ASN A 188 -20.91 2.56 2.75
C ASN A 188 -19.38 2.50 2.83
N ILE A 189 -18.71 3.05 1.82
CA ILE A 189 -17.29 2.97 1.51
C ILE A 189 -16.89 4.39 1.12
N TYR A 190 -15.95 4.95 1.85
CA TYR A 190 -15.25 6.18 1.51
C TYR A 190 -13.83 5.80 1.10
N ALA A 191 -13.36 6.28 -0.04
CA ALA A 191 -12.01 6.01 -0.54
C ALA A 191 -11.31 7.33 -0.86
N THR A 192 -10.06 7.44 -0.44
CA THR A 192 -9.14 8.53 -0.79
C THR A 192 -7.86 7.93 -1.36
N THR A 193 -7.36 8.53 -2.43
CA THR A 193 -6.24 8.01 -3.23
C THR A 193 -5.15 9.06 -3.34
N ALA A 194 -3.89 8.62 -3.34
CA ALA A 194 -2.73 9.50 -3.47
C ALA A 194 -2.67 10.23 -4.83
N SER A 195 -3.21 9.59 -5.87
CA SER A 195 -3.26 10.15 -7.22
C SER A 195 -4.58 9.80 -7.91
N ASN A 196 -4.87 10.49 -9.02
CA ASN A 196 -6.00 10.18 -9.88
C ASN A 196 -5.74 8.90 -10.71
N SER A 197 -6.55 8.62 -11.74
CA SER A 197 -6.40 7.41 -12.57
C SER A 197 -5.28 7.49 -13.60
N GLU A 198 -4.57 8.61 -13.71
CA GLU A 198 -3.56 8.93 -14.73
C GLU A 198 -2.19 9.30 -14.15
N GLU A 199 -2.18 9.88 -12.94
CA GLU A 199 -1.01 10.45 -12.30
C GLU A 199 -0.26 9.43 -11.43
N SER A 200 1.05 9.59 -11.38
CA SER A 200 1.89 8.90 -10.41
C SER A 200 1.79 9.52 -9.02
N SER A 201 2.04 8.72 -7.99
CA SER A 201 2.30 9.23 -6.64
C SER A 201 3.81 9.39 -6.40
N TYR A 202 4.19 10.03 -5.30
CA TYR A 202 5.56 10.50 -5.09
C TYR A 202 6.12 10.04 -3.74
N GLY A 203 7.35 9.54 -3.74
CA GLY A 203 8.14 9.37 -2.52
C GLY A 203 8.58 10.73 -1.96
N THR A 204 8.75 10.82 -0.64
CA THR A 204 9.29 11.98 0.07
C THR A 204 10.38 11.56 1.06
N TYR A 205 11.11 12.53 1.62
CA TYR A 205 12.26 12.29 2.48
C TYR A 205 13.28 11.36 1.81
N CYS A 206 13.72 11.77 0.62
CA CYS A 206 14.60 11.00 -0.25
C CYS A 206 16.08 11.41 -0.11
N PRO A 207 17.02 10.52 -0.45
CA PRO A 207 18.45 10.84 -0.44
C PRO A 207 18.77 12.05 -1.32
N GLY A 208 19.63 12.94 -0.80
CA GLY A 208 19.97 14.22 -1.44
C GLY A 208 19.21 15.41 -0.84
N ASP A 209 18.14 15.17 -0.08
CA ASP A 209 17.57 16.17 0.83
C ASP A 209 18.49 16.33 2.06
N PRO A 210 18.95 17.55 2.41
CA PRO A 210 19.82 17.78 3.56
C PRO A 210 19.23 17.33 4.91
N SER A 211 17.92 17.16 4.99
CA SER A 211 17.25 16.65 6.19
C SER A 211 17.43 15.15 6.37
N VAL A 212 17.61 14.39 5.28
CA VAL A 212 17.68 12.92 5.29
C VAL A 212 19.10 12.48 5.62
N PRO A 213 19.30 11.64 6.66
CA PRO A 213 20.63 11.17 7.03
C PRO A 213 21.32 10.42 5.88
N ASP A 214 22.62 10.67 5.70
CA ASP A 214 23.44 10.10 4.62
C ASP A 214 23.52 8.56 4.65
N GLU A 215 23.19 7.92 5.78
CA GLU A 215 23.10 6.46 5.85
C GLU A 215 21.97 5.87 4.99
N PHE A 216 20.93 6.65 4.65
CA PHE A 216 19.84 6.18 3.80
C PHE A 216 20.13 6.45 2.33
N ASP A 217 19.99 5.43 1.49
CA ASP A 217 20.06 5.47 0.02
C ASP A 217 18.67 5.26 -0.63
N THR A 218 17.61 5.31 0.17
CA THR A 218 16.21 5.14 -0.21
C THR A 218 15.33 6.19 0.47
N CYS A 219 14.14 6.45 -0.07
CA CYS A 219 13.19 7.39 0.52
C CYS A 219 12.55 6.80 1.79
N LEU A 220 12.30 7.65 2.78
CA LEU A 220 11.77 7.20 4.08
C LEU A 220 10.25 7.04 4.12
N GLY A 221 9.50 7.79 3.30
CA GLY A 221 8.03 7.74 3.26
C GLY A 221 7.46 8.12 1.89
N ASP A 222 6.16 7.99 1.71
CA ASP A 222 5.43 8.47 0.52
C ASP A 222 4.66 9.77 0.82
N LEU A 223 4.62 10.70 -0.13
CA LEU A 223 4.17 12.07 0.09
C LEU A 223 2.73 12.16 0.61
N TYR A 224 1.80 11.44 -0.02
CA TYR A 224 0.42 11.42 0.44
C TYR A 224 0.32 10.72 1.80
N SER A 225 0.98 9.57 1.96
CA SER A 225 1.08 8.85 3.24
C SER A 225 1.55 9.75 4.40
N ILE A 226 2.73 10.36 4.26
CA ILE A 226 3.31 11.27 5.24
C ILE A 226 2.37 12.42 5.54
N SER A 227 1.77 13.02 4.51
CA SER A 227 0.90 14.18 4.68
C SER A 227 -0.27 13.88 5.61
N TRP A 228 -0.97 12.74 5.44
CA TRP A 228 -2.08 12.38 6.32
C TRP A 228 -1.62 11.85 7.68
N MET A 229 -0.48 11.15 7.75
CA MET A 229 0.03 10.61 9.01
C MET A 229 0.57 11.68 9.96
N GLU A 230 1.39 12.60 9.45
CA GLU A 230 1.89 13.72 10.24
C GLU A 230 0.75 14.66 10.65
N ALA A 231 -0.28 14.78 9.80
CA ALA A 231 -1.51 15.45 10.17
C ALA A 231 -2.18 14.80 11.38
N CYS A 232 -2.36 13.48 11.35
CA CYS A 232 -2.92 12.71 12.46
C CYS A 232 -2.09 12.80 13.74
N ASP A 233 -0.76 12.94 13.65
CA ASP A 233 0.12 12.98 14.82
C ASP A 233 -0.08 14.23 15.70
N ILE A 234 -0.44 15.35 15.07
CA ILE A 234 -0.58 16.67 15.72
C ILE A 234 -2.04 17.09 15.90
N SER A 235 -2.97 16.54 15.12
CA SER A 235 -4.39 16.86 15.17
C SER A 235 -5.11 16.19 16.36
N ASP A 236 -6.15 16.84 16.87
CA ASP A 236 -7.18 16.18 17.67
C ASP A 236 -8.17 15.49 16.72
N LEU A 237 -7.99 14.18 16.52
CA LEU A 237 -8.80 13.36 15.60
C LEU A 237 -10.30 13.27 15.98
N HIS A 238 -10.69 13.77 17.16
CA HIS A 238 -12.11 13.90 17.51
C HIS A 238 -12.78 15.12 16.89
N LYS A 239 -12.00 16.09 16.41
CA LYS A 239 -12.46 17.35 15.82
C LYS A 239 -12.27 17.40 14.31
N GLU A 240 -11.42 16.53 13.77
CA GLU A 240 -11.13 16.45 12.34
C GLU A 240 -12.06 15.42 11.68
N THR A 241 -12.82 15.85 10.67
CA THR A 241 -13.61 14.96 9.81
C THR A 241 -12.75 14.39 8.70
N LEU A 242 -13.19 13.29 8.08
CA LEU A 242 -12.51 12.72 6.91
C LEU A 242 -12.44 13.71 5.74
N GLU A 243 -13.51 14.49 5.54
CA GLU A 243 -13.58 15.53 4.50
C GLU A 243 -12.56 16.65 4.75
N ASN A 244 -12.50 17.18 5.98
CA ASN A 244 -11.53 18.22 6.32
C ASN A 244 -10.09 17.72 6.16
N GLN A 245 -9.83 16.46 6.55
CA GLN A 245 -8.53 15.85 6.33
C GLN A 245 -8.23 15.75 4.83
N TYR A 246 -9.16 15.24 4.02
CA TYR A 246 -9.01 15.14 2.57
C TYR A 246 -8.67 16.50 1.94
N GLU A 247 -9.43 17.55 2.23
CA GLU A 247 -9.19 18.90 1.68
C GLU A 247 -7.80 19.43 2.06
N ARG A 248 -7.42 19.25 3.33
CA ARG A 248 -6.10 19.65 3.83
C ARG A 248 -4.98 18.90 3.12
N ILE A 249 -5.10 17.58 2.96
CA ILE A 249 -4.07 16.77 2.30
C ILE A 249 -4.01 17.10 0.81
N PHE A 250 -5.16 17.28 0.16
CA PHE A 250 -5.23 17.71 -1.23
C PHE A 250 -4.47 19.02 -1.45
N LEU A 251 -4.67 20.03 -0.59
CA LEU A 251 -3.95 21.31 -0.67
C LEU A 251 -2.43 21.15 -0.44
N ILE A 252 -2.02 20.30 0.52
CA ILE A 252 -0.60 20.04 0.79
C ILE A 252 0.07 19.40 -0.44
N VAL A 253 -0.52 18.33 -0.96
CA VAL A 253 0.02 17.56 -2.09
C VAL A 253 0.02 18.38 -3.38
N ALA A 254 -0.98 19.26 -3.59
CA ALA A 254 -1.07 20.10 -4.77
C ALA A 254 -0.03 21.23 -4.84
N ILE A 255 0.44 21.74 -3.68
CA ILE A 255 1.36 22.89 -3.60
C ILE A 255 2.81 22.42 -3.46
N LEU A 256 3.05 21.31 -2.76
CA LEU A 256 4.39 20.74 -2.70
C LEU A 256 4.78 20.36 -4.13
N PRO A 257 5.92 20.88 -4.65
CA PRO A 257 6.38 20.44 -5.94
C PRO A 257 6.49 18.92 -5.87
N PRO A 258 6.00 18.16 -6.87
CA PRO A 258 6.35 16.76 -6.94
C PRO A 258 7.87 16.75 -6.84
N ALA A 259 8.39 16.11 -5.79
CA ALA A 259 9.82 15.91 -5.71
C ALA A 259 10.18 15.34 -7.09
N ILE A 260 11.17 15.92 -7.79
CA ILE A 260 11.72 15.31 -9.01
C ILE A 260 12.40 14.02 -8.52
N SER A 261 11.55 13.05 -8.24
CA SER A 261 11.84 11.83 -7.55
C SER A 261 11.94 10.84 -8.67
N LEU A 262 13.17 10.47 -8.99
CA LEU A 262 13.40 9.30 -9.79
C LEU A 262 12.61 8.15 -9.17
N HIS A 263 12.04 7.29 -10.00
CA HIS A 263 11.42 6.05 -9.51
C HIS A 263 12.33 5.43 -8.44
N PRO A 264 11.84 5.02 -7.25
CA PRO A 264 12.70 4.77 -6.09
C PRO A 264 13.85 3.79 -6.32
N ARG A 265 13.61 2.71 -7.08
CA ARG A 265 14.67 1.81 -7.57
C ARG A 265 15.75 2.50 -8.41
N SER A 266 15.39 3.46 -9.27
CA SER A 266 16.34 4.28 -10.02
C SER A 266 17.14 5.20 -9.11
N GLN A 267 16.48 5.80 -8.11
CA GLN A 267 17.16 6.63 -7.11
C GLN A 267 18.20 5.79 -6.35
N GLY A 268 17.81 4.64 -5.79
CA GLY A 268 18.72 3.75 -5.06
C GLY A 268 19.91 3.29 -5.90
N LEU A 269 19.67 2.84 -7.15
CA LEU A 269 20.75 2.46 -8.06
C LEU A 269 21.71 3.61 -8.37
N LEU A 270 21.19 4.82 -8.57
CA LEU A 270 22.01 6.00 -8.85
C LEU A 270 22.81 6.42 -7.62
N THR A 271 22.17 6.46 -6.45
CA THR A 271 22.82 6.77 -5.16
C THR A 271 23.93 5.78 -4.86
N ASN A 272 23.72 4.48 -5.07
CA ASN A 272 24.74 3.45 -4.90
C ASN A 272 25.94 3.66 -5.83
N LEU A 273 25.70 4.00 -7.10
CA LEU A 273 26.77 4.30 -8.05
C LEU A 273 27.56 5.56 -7.68
N GLN A 274 26.86 6.61 -7.22
CA GLN A 274 27.47 7.88 -6.85
C GLN A 274 28.31 7.78 -5.58
N ARG A 275 27.81 7.07 -4.56
CA ARG A 275 28.49 6.87 -3.27
C ARG A 275 29.68 5.93 -3.35
N ALA A 276 29.66 4.95 -4.25
CA ALA A 276 30.73 3.96 -4.37
C ALA A 276 32.09 4.61 -4.77
N PRO A 277 33.20 4.28 -4.07
CA PRO A 277 34.52 4.87 -4.35
C PRO A 277 34.99 4.61 -5.79
N THR A 278 35.59 5.61 -6.42
CA THR A 278 36.11 5.49 -7.80
C THR A 278 37.17 4.39 -7.89
N GLY A 279 37.03 3.51 -8.87
CA GLY A 279 37.92 2.35 -9.07
C GLY A 279 37.61 1.13 -8.20
N SER A 280 36.64 1.20 -7.29
CA SER A 280 36.26 0.06 -6.43
C SER A 280 35.46 -1.03 -7.17
N GLN A 281 35.56 -2.27 -6.67
CA GLN A 281 34.70 -3.39 -7.07
C GLN A 281 33.22 -3.07 -6.83
N GLU A 282 32.91 -2.35 -5.76
CA GLU A 282 31.55 -1.89 -5.43
C GLU A 282 30.98 -0.99 -6.54
N LYS A 283 31.76 0.00 -7.01
CA LYS A 283 31.35 0.90 -8.08
C LYS A 283 31.15 0.17 -9.40
N GLN A 284 32.01 -0.80 -9.71
CA GLN A 284 31.84 -1.67 -10.87
C GLN A 284 30.57 -2.53 -10.76
N GLY A 285 30.28 -3.07 -9.57
CA GLY A 285 29.06 -3.81 -9.28
C GLY A 285 27.80 -2.95 -9.44
N ALA A 286 27.78 -1.75 -8.86
CA ALA A 286 26.70 -0.79 -8.97
C ALA A 286 26.47 -0.35 -10.43
N GLN A 287 27.54 -0.09 -11.19
CA GLN A 287 27.45 0.24 -12.61
C GLN A 287 26.83 -0.92 -13.42
N LYS A 288 27.26 -2.16 -13.17
CA LYS A 288 26.69 -3.35 -13.83
C LYS A 288 25.21 -3.54 -13.47
N GLN A 289 24.81 -3.24 -12.24
CA GLN A 289 23.40 -3.31 -11.84
C GLN A 289 22.56 -2.24 -12.53
N LEU A 290 23.04 -1.00 -12.58
CA LEU A 290 22.36 0.09 -13.28
C LEU A 290 22.21 -0.19 -14.79
N LEU A 291 23.26 -0.68 -15.44
CA LEU A 291 23.21 -1.06 -16.86
C LEU A 291 22.20 -2.19 -17.12
N ARG A 292 22.14 -3.19 -16.25
CA ARG A 292 21.13 -4.27 -16.35
C ARG A 292 19.71 -3.73 -16.21
N GLU A 293 19.48 -2.81 -15.27
CA GLU A 293 18.17 -2.16 -15.12
C GLU A 293 17.79 -1.35 -16.38
N ILE A 294 18.72 -0.56 -16.93
CA ILE A 294 18.49 0.22 -18.16
C ILE A 294 18.18 -0.69 -19.34
N ALA A 295 18.95 -1.77 -19.53
CA ALA A 295 18.71 -2.74 -20.60
C ALA A 295 17.34 -3.42 -20.47
N HIS A 296 16.99 -3.84 -19.25
CA HIS A 296 15.67 -4.42 -18.96
C HIS A 296 14.53 -3.46 -19.31
N ARG A 297 14.62 -2.19 -18.89
CA ARG A 297 13.60 -1.17 -19.18
C ARG A 297 13.45 -0.90 -20.68
N LYS A 298 14.57 -0.74 -21.39
CA LYS A 298 14.58 -0.60 -22.85
C LYS A 298 13.89 -1.77 -23.54
N ASN A 299 14.14 -3.00 -23.07
CA ASN A 299 13.54 -4.19 -23.63
C ASN A 299 12.01 -4.23 -23.40
N VAL A 300 11.55 -3.87 -22.19
CA VAL A 300 10.11 -3.79 -21.89
C VAL A 300 9.43 -2.72 -22.75
N ASP A 301 10.00 -1.51 -22.83
CA ASP A 301 9.47 -0.42 -23.64
C ASP A 301 9.39 -0.80 -25.13
N TYR A 302 10.47 -1.40 -25.64
CA TYR A 302 10.53 -1.90 -27.02
C TYR A 302 9.47 -2.96 -27.29
N SER A 303 9.36 -3.96 -26.40
CA SER A 303 8.43 -5.08 -26.56
C SER A 303 6.98 -4.60 -26.61
N ILE A 304 6.58 -3.69 -25.71
CA ILE A 304 5.20 -3.17 -25.69
C ILE A 304 4.92 -2.31 -26.91
N THR A 305 5.86 -1.45 -27.31
CA THR A 305 5.70 -0.60 -28.50
C THR A 305 5.52 -1.46 -29.75
N LYS A 306 6.39 -2.47 -29.94
CA LYS A 306 6.33 -3.38 -31.08
C LYS A 306 5.11 -4.28 -31.08
N LEU A 307 4.67 -4.71 -29.89
CA LEU A 307 3.41 -5.43 -29.75
C LEU A 307 2.22 -4.60 -30.25
N GLY A 308 2.14 -3.32 -29.86
CA GLY A 308 1.10 -2.43 -30.37
C GLY A 308 1.18 -2.19 -31.88
N GLU A 309 2.40 -2.03 -32.42
CA GLU A 309 2.60 -1.91 -33.88
C GLU A 309 2.16 -3.17 -34.63
N ALA A 310 2.45 -4.37 -34.09
CA ALA A 310 2.03 -5.64 -34.68
C ALA A 310 0.50 -5.82 -34.63
N LEU A 311 -0.17 -5.32 -33.59
CA LEU A 311 -1.62 -5.45 -33.42
C LEU A 311 -2.42 -4.41 -34.22
N PHE A 312 -1.95 -3.18 -34.32
CA PHE A 312 -2.73 -2.05 -34.84
C PHE A 312 -2.08 -1.32 -36.04
N GLY A 313 -0.84 -1.67 -36.38
CA GLY A 313 -0.03 -0.92 -37.34
C GLY A 313 0.67 0.29 -36.72
N HIS A 314 1.73 0.75 -37.38
CA HIS A 314 2.61 1.81 -36.87
C HIS A 314 1.88 3.13 -36.58
N GLU A 315 0.95 3.53 -37.45
CA GLU A 315 0.24 4.81 -37.31
C GLU A 315 -0.76 4.83 -36.14
N LYS A 316 -1.41 3.70 -35.84
CA LYS A 316 -2.48 3.64 -34.83
C LYS A 316 -2.00 3.17 -33.47
N SER A 317 -0.87 2.46 -33.41
CA SER A 317 -0.32 1.87 -32.18
C SER A 317 -0.26 2.88 -31.03
N SER A 318 0.41 4.02 -31.22
CA SER A 318 0.57 5.02 -30.16
C SER A 318 -0.77 5.55 -29.64
N ASN A 319 -1.71 5.85 -30.55
CA ASN A 319 -3.02 6.38 -30.19
C ASN A 319 -3.84 5.38 -29.37
N VAL A 320 -3.77 4.09 -29.71
CA VAL A 320 -4.47 3.04 -28.95
C VAL A 320 -3.79 2.80 -27.61
N LEU A 321 -2.47 2.60 -27.59
CA LEU A 321 -1.74 2.26 -26.36
C LEU A 321 -1.79 3.37 -25.31
N MET A 322 -1.73 4.64 -25.74
CA MET A 322 -1.74 5.80 -24.84
C MET A 322 -3.14 6.33 -24.54
N ASN A 323 -4.20 5.72 -25.08
CA ASN A 323 -5.56 6.19 -24.85
C ASN A 323 -5.91 6.21 -23.37
N VAL A 324 -6.54 7.29 -22.93
CA VAL A 324 -7.12 7.40 -21.59
C VAL A 324 -8.63 7.44 -21.72
N ARG A 325 -9.34 6.66 -20.91
CA ARG A 325 -10.79 6.62 -20.94
C ARG A 325 -11.37 7.87 -20.27
N PRO A 326 -12.57 8.33 -20.69
CA PRO A 326 -13.25 9.43 -20.03
C PRO A 326 -13.46 9.18 -18.53
N GLN A 327 -13.47 10.26 -17.75
CA GLN A 327 -13.70 10.24 -16.30
C GLN A 327 -14.96 9.43 -15.95
N GLY A 328 -14.87 8.65 -14.89
CA GLY A 328 -15.95 7.78 -14.41
C GLY A 328 -16.08 6.45 -15.14
N GLN A 329 -15.24 6.14 -16.14
CA GLN A 329 -15.19 4.81 -16.76
C GLN A 329 -14.10 3.93 -16.13
N PRO A 330 -14.33 2.62 -16.00
CA PRO A 330 -13.31 1.69 -15.53
C PRO A 330 -12.18 1.57 -16.57
N VAL A 331 -10.94 1.27 -16.15
CA VAL A 331 -9.79 1.15 -17.07
C VAL A 331 -10.01 0.12 -18.19
N VAL A 332 -10.74 -0.96 -17.90
CA VAL A 332 -11.06 -2.03 -18.84
C VAL A 332 -12.49 -2.53 -18.63
N ASP A 333 -13.19 -2.85 -19.72
CA ASP A 333 -14.53 -3.42 -19.66
C ASP A 333 -14.50 -4.93 -19.39
N ASN A 334 -13.56 -5.65 -20.03
CA ASN A 334 -13.39 -7.09 -19.87
C ASN A 334 -12.15 -7.43 -19.04
N TRP A 335 -12.36 -7.58 -17.72
CA TRP A 335 -11.30 -7.93 -16.77
C TRP A 335 -10.67 -9.31 -17.00
N ASP A 336 -11.39 -10.26 -17.59
CA ASP A 336 -10.85 -11.59 -17.88
C ASP A 336 -9.87 -11.54 -19.05
N CYS A 337 -10.19 -10.76 -20.08
CA CYS A 337 -9.27 -10.47 -21.18
C CYS A 337 -8.01 -9.75 -20.68
N PHE A 338 -8.17 -8.72 -19.85
CA PHE A 338 -7.03 -8.04 -19.21
C PHE A 338 -6.17 -9.01 -18.40
N LYS A 339 -6.78 -9.82 -17.53
CA LYS A 339 -6.04 -10.80 -16.71
C LYS A 339 -5.34 -11.86 -17.55
N ASN A 340 -5.93 -12.32 -18.64
CA ASN A 340 -5.27 -13.26 -19.54
C ASN A 340 -4.04 -12.63 -20.22
N PHE A 341 -4.03 -11.32 -20.44
CA PHE A 341 -2.90 -10.66 -21.09
C PHE A 341 -1.74 -10.35 -20.14
N VAL A 342 -2.02 -10.01 -18.86
CA VAL A 342 -0.99 -9.50 -17.92
C VAL A 342 -0.99 -10.09 -16.51
N SER A 343 -2.08 -10.71 -16.06
CA SER A 343 -2.17 -11.19 -14.68
C SER A 343 -1.50 -12.55 -14.54
N SER A 344 -1.09 -12.91 -13.33
CA SER A 344 -0.57 -14.22 -12.89
C SER A 344 -1.56 -15.39 -13.06
N SER A 345 -2.46 -15.30 -14.04
CA SER A 345 -3.19 -16.41 -14.63
C SER A 345 -2.19 -17.38 -15.29
N PRO A 346 -2.45 -18.70 -15.29
CA PRO A 346 -1.68 -19.66 -16.08
C PRO A 346 -1.65 -19.33 -17.58
N LEU A 347 -2.51 -18.41 -18.03
CA LEU A 347 -2.61 -17.93 -19.39
C LEU A 347 -1.84 -16.62 -19.66
N ASN A 348 -1.08 -16.05 -18.71
CA ASN A 348 -0.39 -14.76 -18.87
C ASN A 348 0.39 -14.68 -20.20
N ILE A 349 -0.23 -14.09 -21.23
CA ILE A 349 0.30 -14.16 -22.59
C ILE A 349 1.56 -13.32 -22.66
N TYR A 350 1.56 -12.10 -22.11
CA TYR A 350 2.74 -11.27 -22.16
C TYR A 350 3.93 -11.93 -21.47
N GLU A 351 3.76 -12.44 -20.25
CA GLU A 351 4.89 -13.04 -19.53
C GLU A 351 5.43 -14.31 -20.19
N LYS A 352 4.53 -15.12 -20.78
CA LYS A 352 4.90 -16.35 -21.47
C LYS A 352 5.81 -16.11 -22.67
N TYR A 353 5.59 -15.04 -23.43
CA TYR A 353 6.33 -14.76 -24.67
C TYR A 353 7.40 -13.66 -24.50
N CYS A 354 7.08 -12.61 -23.75
CA CYS A 354 7.91 -11.42 -23.60
C CYS A 354 8.69 -11.38 -22.28
N GLY A 355 8.41 -12.28 -21.35
CA GLY A 355 9.07 -12.36 -20.04
C GLY A 355 8.36 -11.53 -18.97
N HIS A 356 8.84 -11.67 -17.73
CA HIS A 356 8.17 -11.10 -16.55
C HIS A 356 7.95 -9.58 -16.65
N LEU A 357 6.72 -9.15 -16.40
CA LEU A 357 6.38 -7.74 -16.34
C LEU A 357 6.78 -7.20 -14.95
N SER A 358 8.01 -6.70 -14.85
CA SER A 358 8.54 -6.17 -13.57
C SER A 358 7.73 -4.96 -13.08
N ALA A 359 8.03 -4.48 -11.86
CA ALA A 359 7.43 -3.24 -11.31
C ALA A 359 7.48 -2.06 -12.31
N TYR A 360 8.55 -1.94 -13.11
CA TYR A 360 8.63 -0.93 -14.17
C TYR A 360 7.63 -1.17 -15.31
N GLY A 361 7.46 -2.43 -15.72
CA GLY A 361 6.55 -2.80 -16.80
C GLY A 361 5.08 -2.62 -16.46
N MET A 362 4.72 -2.62 -15.17
CA MET A 362 3.34 -2.41 -14.72
C MET A 362 2.74 -1.08 -15.17
N LYS A 363 3.56 -0.06 -15.52
CA LYS A 363 3.08 1.19 -16.16
C LYS A 363 2.35 0.93 -17.48
N TYR A 364 2.61 -0.20 -18.15
CA TYR A 364 1.97 -0.58 -19.41
C TYR A 364 0.65 -1.34 -19.24
N THR A 365 0.18 -1.53 -18.00
CA THR A 365 -1.14 -2.12 -17.76
C THR A 365 -2.26 -1.34 -18.43
N ARG A 366 -2.22 0.00 -18.46
CA ARG A 366 -3.18 0.80 -19.24
C ARG A 366 -3.13 0.49 -20.74
N ALA A 367 -1.93 0.39 -21.31
CA ALA A 367 -1.75 0.04 -22.71
C ALA A 367 -2.35 -1.34 -23.04
N ILE A 368 -2.23 -2.29 -22.12
CA ILE A 368 -2.77 -3.64 -22.29
C ILE A 368 -4.29 -3.69 -22.05
N ALA A 369 -4.81 -2.87 -21.14
CA ALA A 369 -6.25 -2.63 -21.02
C ALA A 369 -6.82 -2.03 -22.31
N ASN A 370 -6.12 -1.10 -22.94
CA ASN A 370 -6.52 -0.53 -24.23
C ASN A 370 -6.53 -1.57 -25.36
N ILE A 371 -5.53 -2.47 -25.39
CA ILE A 371 -5.53 -3.62 -26.31
C ILE A 371 -6.80 -4.45 -26.13
N CYS A 372 -7.17 -4.72 -24.88
CA CYS A 372 -8.38 -5.46 -24.55
C CYS A 372 -9.66 -4.73 -24.97
N ASN A 373 -9.76 -3.43 -24.65
CA ASN A 373 -10.89 -2.58 -25.03
C ASN A 373 -11.04 -2.44 -26.56
N ALA A 374 -9.95 -2.59 -27.31
CA ALA A 374 -9.97 -2.63 -28.77
C ALA A 374 -10.47 -3.96 -29.35
N GLY A 375 -10.88 -4.92 -28.52
CA GLY A 375 -11.44 -6.20 -28.95
C GLY A 375 -10.41 -7.20 -29.48
N ILE A 376 -9.13 -7.03 -29.12
CA ILE A 376 -8.09 -8.00 -29.49
C ILE A 376 -8.32 -9.32 -28.74
N THR A 377 -8.30 -10.42 -29.49
CA THR A 377 -8.49 -11.77 -28.94
C THR A 377 -7.16 -12.34 -28.42
N ALA A 378 -7.26 -13.38 -27.58
CA ALA A 378 -6.08 -14.07 -27.07
C ALA A 378 -5.20 -14.64 -28.19
N GLU A 379 -5.79 -15.15 -29.26
CA GLU A 379 -5.05 -15.73 -30.41
C GLU A 379 -4.23 -14.65 -31.12
N LYS A 380 -4.80 -13.46 -31.34
CA LYS A 380 -4.08 -12.34 -31.93
C LYS A 380 -2.97 -11.83 -31.02
N MET A 381 -3.24 -11.74 -29.72
CA MET A 381 -2.24 -11.35 -28.72
C MET A 381 -1.07 -12.34 -28.68
N VAL A 382 -1.35 -13.65 -28.75
CA VAL A 382 -0.31 -14.70 -28.84
C VAL A 382 0.52 -14.53 -30.11
N ALA A 383 -0.12 -14.43 -31.28
CA ALA A 383 0.59 -14.31 -32.55
C ALA A 383 1.49 -13.07 -32.60
N ALA A 384 0.99 -11.92 -32.14
CA ALA A 384 1.76 -10.68 -32.09
C ALA A 384 2.90 -10.76 -31.07
N SER A 385 2.67 -11.40 -29.91
CA SER A 385 3.69 -11.57 -28.87
C SER A 385 4.80 -12.53 -29.31
N ASP A 386 4.45 -13.63 -29.98
CA ASP A 386 5.41 -14.59 -30.54
C ASP A 386 6.30 -13.92 -31.60
N GLN A 387 5.69 -13.20 -32.55
CA GLN A 387 6.42 -12.45 -33.57
C GLN A 387 7.37 -11.40 -32.97
N THR A 388 6.92 -10.68 -31.94
CA THR A 388 7.65 -9.53 -31.37
C THR A 388 8.76 -9.96 -30.42
N CYS A 389 8.48 -10.98 -29.59
CA CYS A 389 9.33 -11.33 -28.46
C CYS A 389 10.22 -12.57 -28.70
N ALA A 390 10.05 -13.28 -29.83
CA ALA A 390 10.95 -14.38 -30.24
C ALA A 390 12.34 -13.89 -30.71
N ASN A 391 12.42 -12.70 -31.30
CA ASN A 391 13.65 -12.12 -31.87
C ASN A 391 14.19 -10.96 -31.01
N LYS A 392 14.23 -11.13 -29.69
CA LYS A 392 14.77 -10.08 -28.81
C LYS A 392 16.20 -9.74 -29.24
N PRO A 393 16.49 -8.47 -29.57
CA PRO A 393 17.87 -8.05 -29.72
C PRO A 393 18.60 -8.35 -28.41
N ASN A 394 19.81 -8.90 -28.49
CA ASN A 394 20.70 -9.02 -27.33
C ASN A 394 21.10 -7.60 -26.90
N VAL A 395 20.27 -6.96 -26.07
CA VAL A 395 20.52 -5.63 -25.49
C VAL A 395 21.26 -5.77 -24.18
#